data_AF-L7U348-F1
#
_entry.id   AF-L7U348-F1
#
_cell.length_a   1.000
_cell.length_b   1.000
_cell.length_c   1.000
_cell.angle_alpha   90.00
_cell.angle_beta   90.00
_cell.angle_gamma   90.00
#
_symmetry.space_group_name_H-M   'P 1'
#
loop_
_entity.id
_entity.type
_entity.pdbx_description
1 polymer ?
#
loop_
_entity_poly.entity_id
_entity_poly.type
_entity_poly.pdbx_seq_one_letter_code
_entity_poly.pdbx_strand_id
1 'polypeptide(L)'
;MAAPPRSHPLSREALVPAVHAVVEELLAGRFVAVTPQEGERLSRCLLHEPTPATFEELLARLYAAPEYGRDVFGDATSAFALVRLAIHLYGAPSRLATVPGDLVISHDLAGAVPTPFWVPGNLKVDGILKVDEGAWLLCTGDVEVGGATLDYELGSVIAVGGSLTTARMCTMGAVTIGGRLEVSDTLLAWRNDHRLVVEGGLRAGLLVAWDHTLHAEVSAGVRLDTDATPEVLHAHLRADILTGEGRAVTLDVEAADGLLRRDESLRG
;
A
#
# COMPACT_ATOMS: atom_id res chain seq x y z
N MET A 1 3.46 -18.80 17.15
CA MET A 1 2.12 -18.45 16.63
C MET A 1 1.40 -17.64 17.70
N ALA A 2 1.14 -16.36 17.45
CA ALA A 2 0.26 -15.56 18.30
C ALA A 2 -1.17 -16.12 18.23
N ALA A 3 -1.92 -16.02 19.33
CA ALA A 3 -3.34 -16.36 19.32
C ALA A 3 -4.07 -15.58 18.22
N PRO A 4 -5.06 -16.17 17.53
CA PRO A 4 -5.82 -15.43 16.52
C PRO A 4 -6.40 -14.15 17.15
N PRO A 5 -6.40 -13.03 16.42
CA PRO A 5 -6.99 -11.80 16.91
C PRO A 5 -8.44 -12.09 17.34
N ARG A 6 -8.83 -11.55 18.50
CA ARG A 6 -10.22 -11.67 18.95
C ARG A 6 -11.08 -10.99 17.89
N SER A 7 -12.04 -11.73 17.34
CA SER A 7 -13.04 -11.19 16.41
C SER A 7 -13.68 -9.95 17.03
N HIS A 8 -13.69 -8.85 16.29
CA HIS A 8 -14.26 -7.59 16.75
C HIS A 8 -15.74 -7.53 16.35
N PRO A 9 -16.69 -7.63 17.30
CA PRO A 9 -18.11 -7.63 16.97
C PRO A 9 -18.51 -6.27 16.39
N LEU A 10 -19.25 -6.30 15.28
CA LEU A 10 -19.85 -5.13 14.67
C LEU A 10 -21.34 -5.06 15.01
N SER A 11 -21.79 -3.94 15.56
CA SER A 11 -23.22 -3.63 15.63
C SER A 11 -23.59 -2.71 14.47
N ARG A 12 -24.75 -2.95 13.85
CA ARG A 12 -25.26 -2.08 12.77
C ARG A 12 -25.43 -0.62 13.25
N GLU A 13 -25.84 -0.45 14.50
CA GLU A 13 -26.00 0.87 15.13
C GLU A 13 -24.70 1.67 15.18
N ALA A 14 -23.55 1.02 15.41
CA ALA A 14 -22.24 1.66 15.37
C ALA A 14 -21.68 1.77 13.95
N LEU A 15 -21.94 0.78 13.09
CA LEU A 15 -21.38 0.70 11.75
C LEU A 15 -21.90 1.80 10.82
N VAL A 16 -23.21 2.05 10.80
CA VAL A 16 -23.83 3.04 9.90
C VAL A 16 -23.21 4.44 10.04
N PRO A 17 -23.18 5.07 11.23
CA PRO A 17 -22.59 6.40 11.37
C PRO A 17 -21.08 6.42 11.05
N ALA A 18 -20.36 5.35 11.39
CA ALA A 18 -18.92 5.24 11.09
C ALA A 18 -18.65 5.17 9.58
N VAL A 19 -19.46 4.41 8.83
CA VAL A 19 -19.36 4.35 7.36
C VAL A 19 -19.62 5.71 6.73
N HIS A 20 -20.65 6.42 7.17
CA HIS A 20 -20.93 7.77 6.66
C HIS A 20 -19.77 8.73 6.93
N ALA A 21 -19.20 8.73 8.13
CA ALA A 21 -18.07 9.57 8.48
C ALA A 21 -16.84 9.29 7.59
N VAL A 22 -16.51 8.02 7.36
CA VAL A 22 -15.39 7.64 6.47
C VAL A 22 -15.64 8.06 5.03
N VAL A 23 -16.85 7.86 4.52
CA VAL A 23 -17.19 8.23 3.14
C VAL A 23 -17.16 9.75 2.95
N GLU A 24 -17.66 10.52 3.91
CA GLU A 24 -17.55 11.98 3.90
C GLU A 24 -16.08 12.45 3.92
N GLU A 25 -15.21 11.78 4.71
CA GLU A 25 -13.78 12.07 4.74
C GLU A 25 -13.11 11.84 3.37
N LEU A 26 -13.44 10.73 2.71
CA LEU A 26 -12.94 10.41 1.37
C LEU A 26 -13.47 11.38 0.30
N LEU A 27 -14.75 11.78 0.38
CA LEU A 27 -15.36 12.75 -0.54
C LEU A 27 -14.79 14.16 -0.38
N ALA A 28 -14.38 14.53 0.84
CA ALA A 28 -13.69 15.80 1.09
C ALA A 28 -12.32 15.88 0.39
N GLY A 29 -11.81 14.75 -0.12
CA GLY A 29 -10.78 14.74 -1.16
C GLY A 29 -9.43 15.26 -0.70
N ARG A 30 -9.09 15.16 0.59
CA ARG A 30 -7.79 15.64 1.06
C ARG A 30 -6.63 14.88 0.43
N PHE A 31 -6.77 13.56 0.19
CA PHE A 31 -5.67 12.73 -0.34
C PHE A 31 -6.14 11.53 -1.18
N VAL A 32 -7.16 10.81 -0.73
CA VAL A 32 -7.90 9.83 -1.56
C VAL A 32 -9.22 10.47 -1.97
N ALA A 33 -9.24 11.14 -3.11
CA ALA A 33 -10.48 11.69 -3.64
C ALA A 33 -11.30 10.58 -4.30
N VAL A 34 -12.51 10.38 -3.79
CA VAL A 34 -13.53 9.58 -4.45
C VAL A 34 -14.60 10.51 -5.04
N THR A 35 -15.17 10.13 -6.16
CA THR A 35 -16.36 10.76 -6.70
C THR A 35 -17.57 10.48 -5.79
N PRO A 36 -18.61 11.34 -5.81
CA PRO A 36 -19.87 11.06 -5.11
C PRO A 36 -20.45 9.69 -5.42
N GLN A 37 -20.32 9.23 -6.67
CA GLN A 37 -20.78 7.92 -7.11
C GLN A 37 -19.98 6.78 -6.45
N GLU A 38 -18.65 6.88 -6.37
CA GLU A 38 -17.82 5.90 -5.68
C GLU A 38 -18.12 5.86 -4.18
N GLY A 39 -18.32 7.01 -3.55
CA GLY A 39 -18.72 7.09 -2.14
C GLY A 39 -20.08 6.43 -1.84
N GLU A 40 -21.08 6.63 -2.71
CA GLU A 40 -22.38 5.97 -2.58
C GLU A 40 -22.25 4.45 -2.74
N ARG A 41 -21.47 4.00 -3.73
CA ARG A 41 -21.22 2.57 -3.95
C ARG A 41 -20.52 1.94 -2.75
N LEU A 42 -19.52 2.62 -2.17
CA LEU A 42 -18.77 2.15 -1.00
C LEU A 42 -19.70 2.03 0.20
N SER A 43 -20.52 3.06 0.46
CA SER A 43 -21.54 3.04 1.51
C SER A 43 -22.49 1.84 1.35
N ARG A 44 -22.99 1.62 0.13
CA ARG A 44 -23.90 0.51 -0.17
C ARG A 44 -23.26 -0.84 0.07
N CYS A 45 -21.99 -1.01 -0.28
CA CYS A 45 -21.26 -2.25 -0.07
C CYS A 45 -21.05 -2.52 1.43
N LEU A 46 -20.56 -1.51 2.17
CA LEU A 46 -20.27 -1.63 3.60
C LEU A 46 -21.54 -1.85 4.45
N LEU A 47 -22.68 -1.33 4.00
CA LEU A 47 -23.96 -1.42 4.70
C LEU A 47 -24.92 -2.48 4.13
N HIS A 48 -24.48 -3.26 3.14
CA HIS A 48 -25.29 -4.28 2.49
C HIS A 48 -25.79 -5.31 3.52
N GLU A 49 -27.05 -5.71 3.40
CA GLU A 49 -27.65 -6.71 4.30
C GLU A 49 -27.37 -8.15 3.82
N PRO A 50 -27.10 -9.09 4.73
CA PRO A 50 -27.04 -8.91 6.19
C PRO A 50 -25.77 -8.14 6.61
N THR A 51 -25.85 -7.37 7.69
CA THR A 51 -24.66 -6.67 8.24
C THR A 51 -23.64 -7.72 8.70
N PRO A 52 -22.35 -7.65 8.32
CA PRO A 52 -21.33 -8.54 8.83
C PRO A 52 -21.29 -8.51 10.37
N ALA A 53 -21.17 -9.67 11.00
CA ALA A 53 -21.07 -9.75 12.45
C ALA A 53 -19.69 -9.31 12.96
N THR A 54 -18.68 -9.35 12.08
CA THR A 54 -17.29 -9.04 12.39
C THR A 54 -16.64 -8.21 11.30
N PHE A 55 -15.55 -7.53 11.65
CA PHE A 55 -14.75 -6.79 10.67
C PHE A 55 -14.08 -7.72 9.65
N GLU A 56 -13.69 -8.92 10.07
CA GLU A 56 -13.13 -9.95 9.21
C GLU A 56 -14.14 -10.43 8.16
N GLU A 57 -15.42 -10.58 8.54
CA GLU A 57 -16.49 -10.89 7.58
C GLU A 57 -16.73 -9.73 6.59
N LEU A 58 -16.62 -8.48 7.05
CA LEU A 58 -16.72 -7.30 6.19
C LEU A 58 -15.55 -7.23 5.21
N LEU A 59 -14.33 -7.49 5.67
CA LEU A 59 -13.13 -7.59 4.84
C LEU A 59 -13.26 -8.73 3.83
N ALA A 60 -13.66 -9.93 4.27
CA ALA A 60 -13.87 -11.07 3.40
C ALA A 60 -14.93 -10.76 2.34
N ARG A 61 -16.01 -10.05 2.70
CA ARG A 61 -17.01 -9.59 1.75
C ARG A 61 -16.44 -8.67 0.69
N LEU A 62 -15.70 -7.64 1.09
CA LEU A 62 -15.11 -6.68 0.14
C LEU A 62 -14.08 -7.34 -0.76
N TYR A 63 -13.27 -8.21 -0.19
CA TYR A 63 -12.25 -8.94 -0.90
C TYR A 63 -12.84 -9.95 -1.89
N ALA A 64 -13.90 -10.65 -1.49
CA ALA A 64 -14.53 -11.67 -2.30
C ALA A 64 -15.50 -11.11 -3.35
N ALA A 65 -15.96 -9.86 -3.24
CA ALA A 65 -17.06 -9.29 -4.01
C ALA A 65 -16.79 -9.21 -5.53
N PRO A 66 -17.24 -10.19 -6.35
CA PRO A 66 -17.08 -10.14 -7.80
C PRO A 66 -18.25 -9.35 -8.44
N GLU A 67 -19.41 -9.33 -7.77
CA GLU A 67 -20.69 -8.81 -8.23
C GLU A 67 -20.72 -7.29 -8.32
N TYR A 68 -19.80 -6.60 -7.64
CA TYR A 68 -19.65 -5.15 -7.73
C TYR A 68 -18.58 -4.71 -8.75
N GLY A 69 -17.87 -5.67 -9.38
CA GLY A 69 -16.80 -5.48 -10.35
C GLY A 69 -15.43 -5.26 -9.70
N ARG A 70 -14.38 -5.93 -10.21
CA ARG A 70 -12.97 -5.65 -9.84
C ARG A 70 -12.57 -4.20 -10.10
N ASP A 71 -13.26 -3.54 -11.03
CA ASP A 71 -13.03 -2.14 -11.41
C ASP A 71 -13.58 -1.12 -10.41
N VAL A 72 -14.16 -1.58 -9.28
CA VAL A 72 -14.96 -0.74 -8.39
C VAL A 72 -14.66 -1.04 -6.92
N PHE A 73 -14.60 -2.31 -6.56
CA PHE A 73 -14.21 -2.78 -5.22
C PHE A 73 -13.22 -3.92 -5.42
N GLY A 74 -12.10 -3.85 -4.70
CA GLY A 74 -10.86 -4.50 -5.13
C GLY A 74 -9.71 -3.51 -5.35
N ASP A 75 -9.90 -2.23 -5.03
CA ASP A 75 -8.91 -1.17 -5.17
C ASP A 75 -8.37 -0.69 -3.80
N ALA A 76 -7.30 0.11 -3.83
CA ALA A 76 -6.74 0.70 -2.62
C ALA A 76 -7.71 1.62 -1.88
N THR A 77 -8.67 2.25 -2.56
CA THR A 77 -9.68 3.10 -1.92
C THR A 77 -10.48 2.31 -0.89
N SER A 78 -10.98 1.14 -1.31
CA SER A 78 -11.84 0.29 -0.50
C SER A 78 -11.09 -0.31 0.68
N ALA A 79 -9.86 -0.77 0.44
CA ALA A 79 -8.98 -1.26 1.50
C ALA A 79 -8.63 -0.17 2.53
N PHE A 80 -8.39 1.05 2.07
CA PHE A 80 -8.11 2.17 2.96
C PHE A 80 -9.34 2.65 3.72
N ALA A 81 -10.52 2.65 3.10
CA ALA A 81 -11.78 2.93 3.77
C ALA A 81 -12.03 1.95 4.92
N LEU A 82 -11.71 0.66 4.72
CA LEU A 82 -11.75 -0.33 5.80
C LEU A 82 -10.80 0.02 6.94
N VAL A 83 -9.54 0.36 6.63
CA VAL A 83 -8.57 0.77 7.64
C VAL A 83 -9.09 1.96 8.47
N ARG A 84 -9.61 2.99 7.80
CA ARG A 84 -10.22 4.17 8.45
C ARG A 84 -11.43 3.80 9.30
N LEU A 85 -12.30 2.94 8.78
CA LEU A 85 -13.48 2.46 9.49
C LEU A 85 -13.09 1.71 10.78
N ALA A 86 -12.07 0.86 10.71
CA ALA A 86 -11.57 0.17 11.90
C ALA A 86 -11.00 1.15 12.94
N ILE A 87 -10.24 2.16 12.51
CA ILE A 87 -9.73 3.21 13.41
C ILE A 87 -10.89 3.99 14.04
N HIS A 88 -11.94 4.31 13.28
CA HIS A 88 -13.10 5.02 13.79
C HIS A 88 -13.86 4.19 14.84
N LEU A 89 -14.03 2.89 14.60
CA LEU A 89 -14.79 2.00 15.47
C LEU A 89 -14.01 1.57 16.72
N TYR A 90 -12.70 1.37 16.60
CA TYR A 90 -11.88 0.76 17.66
C TYR A 90 -10.88 1.73 18.30
N GLY A 91 -10.76 2.93 17.75
CA GLY A 91 -9.80 3.95 18.19
C GLY A 91 -8.39 3.70 17.66
N ALA A 92 -7.44 4.43 18.25
CA ALA A 92 -6.04 4.38 17.83
C ALA A 92 -5.41 3.00 18.08
N PRO A 93 -4.62 2.47 17.13
CA PRO A 93 -3.93 1.19 17.28
C PRO A 93 -2.88 1.27 18.40
N SER A 94 -2.84 0.23 19.23
CA SER A 94 -1.92 0.15 20.38
C SER A 94 -1.13 -1.16 20.47
N ARG A 95 -1.53 -2.17 19.68
CA ARG A 95 -0.85 -3.48 19.66
C ARG A 95 0.24 -3.48 18.61
N LEU A 96 1.33 -4.19 18.87
CA LEU A 96 2.40 -4.42 17.90
C LEU A 96 2.46 -5.92 17.56
N ALA A 97 2.37 -6.25 16.28
CA ALA A 97 2.72 -7.56 15.74
C ALA A 97 4.15 -7.51 15.19
N THR A 98 4.96 -8.53 15.48
CA THR A 98 6.34 -8.63 14.98
C THR A 98 6.52 -9.92 14.20
N VAL A 99 7.09 -9.82 13.00
CA VAL A 99 7.45 -10.93 12.14
C VAL A 99 8.98 -11.01 12.06
N PRO A 100 9.61 -12.04 12.65
CA PRO A 100 11.04 -12.25 12.48
C PRO A 100 11.32 -12.71 11.05
N GLY A 101 12.21 -12.00 10.34
CA GLY A 101 12.55 -12.28 8.94
C GLY A 101 11.51 -11.74 7.96
N ASP A 102 11.38 -12.42 6.82
CA ASP A 102 10.55 -11.95 5.70
C ASP A 102 9.06 -12.26 5.94
N LEU A 103 8.21 -11.30 5.58
CA LEU A 103 6.76 -11.46 5.52
C LEU A 103 6.33 -11.48 4.06
N VAL A 104 5.89 -12.64 3.58
CA VAL A 104 5.30 -12.77 2.24
C VAL A 104 3.81 -13.03 2.37
N ILE A 105 3.00 -12.21 1.69
CA ILE A 105 1.55 -12.31 1.64
C ILE A 105 1.16 -12.71 0.22
N SER A 106 0.51 -13.86 0.05
CA SER A 106 0.20 -14.43 -1.27
C SER A 106 -1.00 -15.38 -1.18
N HIS A 107 -1.66 -15.61 -2.32
CA HIS A 107 -2.67 -16.67 -2.47
C HIS A 107 -2.04 -18.04 -2.71
N ASP A 108 -0.95 -18.07 -3.48
CA ASP A 108 -0.50 -19.28 -4.17
C ASP A 108 0.86 -19.77 -3.67
N LEU A 109 1.63 -18.92 -2.99
CA LEU A 109 2.97 -19.27 -2.54
C LEU A 109 2.92 -20.10 -1.24
N ALA A 110 3.42 -21.34 -1.32
CA ALA A 110 3.57 -22.20 -0.17
C ALA A 110 4.46 -21.56 0.91
N GLY A 111 3.94 -21.48 2.14
CA GLY A 111 4.63 -20.86 3.27
C GLY A 111 4.41 -19.36 3.41
N ALA A 112 3.71 -18.72 2.47
CA ALA A 112 3.25 -17.34 2.61
C ALA A 112 2.06 -17.25 3.58
N VAL A 113 1.83 -16.04 4.08
CA VAL A 113 0.63 -15.69 4.84
C VAL A 113 -0.54 -15.51 3.86
N PRO A 114 -1.71 -16.10 4.14
CA PRO A 114 -2.85 -15.98 3.26
C PRO A 114 -3.39 -14.55 3.22
N THR A 115 -3.86 -14.15 2.05
CA THR A 115 -4.51 -12.86 1.79
C THR A 115 -6.04 -12.97 1.88
N PRO A 116 -6.76 -11.91 2.32
CA PRO A 116 -6.23 -10.63 2.80
C PRO A 116 -5.60 -10.76 4.19
N PHE A 117 -4.44 -10.13 4.38
CA PHE A 117 -3.76 -10.10 5.66
C PHE A 117 -4.11 -8.82 6.43
N TRP A 118 -4.74 -8.99 7.58
CA TRP A 118 -5.26 -7.91 8.43
C TRP A 118 -4.47 -7.80 9.73
N VAL A 119 -3.99 -6.59 10.03
CA VAL A 119 -3.29 -6.25 11.26
C VAL A 119 -4.02 -5.10 11.99
N PRO A 120 -4.87 -5.39 13.00
CA PRO A 120 -5.52 -4.38 13.82
C PRO A 120 -4.55 -3.84 14.88
N GLY A 121 -3.51 -3.16 14.43
CA GLY A 121 -2.42 -2.63 15.25
C GLY A 121 -1.30 -2.08 14.39
N ASN A 122 -0.10 -2.05 14.96
CA ASN A 122 1.16 -1.78 14.29
C ASN A 122 1.80 -3.10 13.84
N LEU A 123 2.58 -3.05 12.77
CA LEU A 123 3.31 -4.19 12.22
C LEU A 123 4.80 -3.86 12.14
N LYS A 124 5.64 -4.76 12.65
CA LYS A 124 7.08 -4.74 12.43
C LYS A 124 7.50 -6.01 11.70
N VAL A 125 8.25 -5.86 10.61
CA VAL A 125 8.86 -6.94 9.83
C VAL A 125 10.37 -6.73 9.87
N ASP A 126 11.13 -7.68 10.41
CA ASP A 126 12.59 -7.51 10.54
C ASP A 126 13.31 -7.67 9.19
N GLY A 127 12.72 -8.40 8.23
CA GLY A 127 13.24 -8.61 6.88
C GLY A 127 12.45 -7.85 5.80
N ILE A 128 12.20 -8.53 4.69
CA ILE A 128 11.48 -8.01 3.52
C ILE A 128 9.96 -8.19 3.72
N LEU A 129 9.19 -7.16 3.36
CA LEU A 129 7.74 -7.27 3.20
C LEU A 129 7.41 -7.44 1.72
N LYS A 130 6.82 -8.57 1.34
CA LYS A 130 6.34 -8.84 -0.01
C LYS A 130 4.82 -9.04 -0.02
N VAL A 131 4.14 -8.28 -0.85
CA VAL A 131 2.71 -8.42 -1.17
C VAL A 131 2.59 -8.85 -2.63
N ASP A 132 2.18 -10.09 -2.84
CA ASP A 132 2.13 -10.73 -4.16
C ASP A 132 0.94 -10.25 -5.01
N GLU A 133 0.86 -10.71 -6.26
CA GLU A 133 -0.25 -10.39 -7.18
C GLU A 133 -1.61 -10.70 -6.52
N GLY A 134 -2.54 -9.73 -6.60
CA GLY A 134 -3.88 -9.84 -6.01
C GLY A 134 -3.91 -9.93 -4.48
N ALA A 135 -2.78 -9.80 -3.78
CA ALA A 135 -2.70 -9.95 -2.33
C ALA A 135 -2.83 -8.62 -1.59
N TRP A 136 -3.44 -8.63 -0.41
CA TRP A 136 -3.80 -7.44 0.34
C TRP A 136 -3.14 -7.44 1.71
N LEU A 137 -2.47 -6.34 2.04
CA LEU A 137 -2.05 -5.99 3.39
C LEU A 137 -2.86 -4.79 3.88
N LEU A 138 -3.51 -4.96 5.02
CA LEU A 138 -4.24 -3.89 5.70
C LEU A 138 -3.74 -3.78 7.13
N CYS A 139 -3.21 -2.62 7.49
CA CYS A 139 -2.67 -2.33 8.82
C CYS A 139 -3.32 -1.05 9.38
N THR A 140 -3.90 -1.09 10.58
CA THR A 140 -4.53 0.12 11.14
C THR A 140 -3.55 1.14 11.68
N GLY A 141 -2.36 0.70 12.08
CA GLY A 141 -1.32 1.54 12.68
C GLY A 141 -0.10 1.69 11.80
N ASP A 142 1.04 1.85 12.46
CA ASP A 142 2.33 2.04 11.80
C ASP A 142 2.88 0.70 11.28
N VAL A 143 3.62 0.75 10.17
CA VAL A 143 4.35 -0.37 9.59
C VAL A 143 5.84 -0.02 9.53
N GLU A 144 6.67 -0.87 10.13
CA GLU A 144 8.14 -0.80 10.08
C GLU A 144 8.68 -2.04 9.38
N VAL A 145 9.45 -1.84 8.32
CA VAL A 145 10.09 -2.92 7.54
C VAL A 145 11.60 -2.70 7.56
N GLY A 146 12.34 -3.71 8.04
CA GLY A 146 13.80 -3.63 8.15
C GLY A 146 14.52 -3.66 6.79
N GLY A 147 13.96 -4.40 5.82
CA GLY A 147 14.47 -4.50 4.45
C GLY A 147 13.59 -3.76 3.45
N ALA A 148 13.39 -4.36 2.27
CA ALA A 148 12.54 -3.82 1.22
C ALA A 148 11.04 -4.07 1.46
N THR A 149 10.20 -3.13 1.02
CA THR A 149 8.77 -3.33 0.81
C THR A 149 8.49 -3.49 -0.69
N LEU A 150 7.87 -4.60 -1.07
CA LEU A 150 7.62 -4.98 -2.45
C LEU A 150 6.14 -5.28 -2.65
N ASP A 151 5.46 -4.59 -3.55
CA ASP A 151 4.11 -4.92 -4.00
C ASP A 151 4.08 -5.23 -5.49
N TYR A 152 3.55 -6.41 -5.83
CA TYR A 152 3.55 -7.00 -7.16
C TYR A 152 2.31 -6.61 -7.96
N GLU A 153 2.48 -6.22 -9.22
CA GLU A 153 1.39 -5.68 -10.04
C GLU A 153 0.24 -6.67 -10.28
N LEU A 154 -0.93 -6.06 -10.53
CA LEU A 154 -2.29 -6.57 -10.70
C LEU A 154 -3.01 -6.95 -9.39
N GLY A 155 -3.66 -5.94 -8.81
CA GLY A 155 -4.59 -6.12 -7.69
C GLY A 155 -3.94 -6.29 -6.31
N SER A 156 -2.61 -6.17 -6.21
CA SER A 156 -1.96 -6.06 -4.90
C SER A 156 -2.29 -4.72 -4.25
N VAL A 157 -2.50 -4.75 -2.93
CA VAL A 157 -2.91 -3.57 -2.16
C VAL A 157 -2.15 -3.51 -0.84
N ILE A 158 -1.59 -2.34 -0.55
CA ILE A 158 -1.07 -1.98 0.77
C ILE A 158 -1.87 -0.79 1.30
N ALA A 159 -2.62 -0.99 2.38
CA ALA A 159 -3.34 0.08 3.07
C ALA A 159 -2.86 0.18 4.53
N VAL A 160 -2.27 1.33 4.87
CA VAL A 160 -1.70 1.59 6.20
C VAL A 160 -2.34 2.84 6.79
N GLY A 161 -2.94 2.71 7.98
CA GLY A 161 -3.61 3.82 8.67
C GLY A 161 -2.63 4.80 9.30
N GLY A 162 -1.50 4.29 9.80
CA GLY A 162 -0.39 5.09 10.31
C GLY A 162 0.69 5.36 9.26
N SER A 163 1.94 5.43 9.70
CA SER A 163 3.11 5.66 8.86
C SER A 163 3.74 4.36 8.39
N LEU A 164 4.38 4.36 7.22
CA LEU A 164 5.20 3.26 6.71
C LEU A 164 6.67 3.71 6.68
N THR A 165 7.54 2.93 7.33
CA THR A 165 8.99 3.10 7.27
C THR A 165 9.63 1.86 6.69
N THR A 166 10.54 2.04 5.74
CA THR A 166 11.20 0.91 5.05
C THR A 166 12.58 1.31 4.55
N ALA A 167 13.48 0.33 4.40
CA ALA A 167 14.80 0.61 3.86
C ALA A 167 14.68 1.03 2.39
N ARG A 168 13.92 0.24 1.63
CA ARG A 168 13.71 0.36 0.19
C ARG A 168 12.27 0.03 -0.15
N MET A 169 11.78 0.53 -1.27
CA MET A 169 10.44 0.20 -1.70
C MET A 169 10.37 0.09 -3.22
N CYS A 170 9.72 -0.96 -3.71
CA CYS A 170 9.32 -1.10 -5.09
C CYS A 170 7.81 -1.29 -5.14
N THR A 171 7.12 -0.36 -5.80
CA THR A 171 5.68 -0.40 -5.93
C THR A 171 5.24 -0.33 -7.38
N MET A 172 4.37 -1.28 -7.73
CA MET A 172 3.63 -1.35 -8.99
C MET A 172 2.13 -1.46 -8.73
N GLY A 173 1.74 -1.87 -7.52
CA GLY A 173 0.37 -2.01 -7.05
C GLY A 173 -0.16 -0.74 -6.40
N ALA A 174 -1.29 -0.88 -5.70
CA ALA A 174 -1.97 0.26 -5.11
C ALA A 174 -1.59 0.42 -3.64
N VAL A 175 -0.96 1.54 -3.31
CA VAL A 175 -0.48 1.83 -1.95
C VAL A 175 -1.13 3.10 -1.40
N THR A 176 -1.68 3.02 -0.20
CA THR A 176 -2.27 4.16 0.50
C THR A 176 -1.82 4.19 1.96
N ILE A 177 -1.19 5.30 2.35
CA ILE A 177 -0.60 5.52 3.68
C ILE A 177 -1.26 6.76 4.31
N GLY A 178 -1.92 6.58 5.45
CA GLY A 178 -2.59 7.65 6.20
C GLY A 178 -1.64 8.56 6.98
N GLY A 179 -0.44 8.07 7.31
CA GLY A 179 0.65 8.82 7.93
C GLY A 179 1.74 9.18 6.94
N ARG A 180 2.99 9.17 7.42
CA ARG A 180 4.18 9.43 6.60
C ARG A 180 4.67 8.17 5.89
N LEU A 181 5.24 8.34 4.71
CA LEU A 181 6.06 7.32 4.07
C LEU A 181 7.53 7.73 4.16
N GLU A 182 8.36 6.95 4.85
CA GLU A 182 9.81 7.17 4.90
C GLU A 182 10.56 5.99 4.29
N VAL A 183 11.23 6.24 3.17
CA VAL A 183 12.07 5.27 2.46
C VAL A 183 13.52 5.72 2.55
N SER A 184 14.31 5.02 3.36
CA SER A 184 15.64 5.51 3.73
C SER A 184 16.62 5.59 2.55
N ASP A 185 16.57 4.63 1.63
CA ASP A 185 17.47 4.50 0.49
C ASP A 185 16.76 4.91 -0.82
N THR A 186 15.92 4.03 -1.35
CA THR A 186 15.35 4.16 -2.69
C THR A 186 13.90 3.70 -2.75
N LEU A 187 13.02 4.53 -3.31
CA LEU A 187 11.65 4.22 -3.70
C LEU A 187 11.58 4.19 -5.23
N LEU A 188 11.29 3.02 -5.79
CA LEU A 188 10.91 2.84 -7.19
C LEU A 188 9.39 2.69 -7.27
N ALA A 189 8.72 3.71 -7.81
CA ALA A 189 7.31 3.65 -8.14
C ALA A 189 7.22 3.63 -9.67
N TRP A 190 6.75 2.51 -10.23
CA TRP A 190 6.75 2.34 -11.68
C TRP A 190 5.53 1.59 -12.18
N ARG A 191 5.12 1.95 -13.40
CA ARG A 191 3.91 1.47 -14.10
C ARG A 191 2.61 2.08 -13.56
N ASN A 192 1.75 2.51 -14.48
CA ASN A 192 0.79 3.59 -14.24
C ASN A 192 -0.64 3.13 -13.92
N ASP A 193 -0.84 1.82 -13.75
CA ASP A 193 -2.17 1.26 -13.55
C ASP A 193 -2.69 1.49 -12.11
N HIS A 194 -1.81 1.90 -11.20
CA HIS A 194 -2.10 2.13 -9.79
C HIS A 194 -1.47 3.41 -9.24
N ARG A 195 -1.86 3.76 -8.00
CA ARG A 195 -1.47 5.02 -7.35
C ARG A 195 -0.78 4.76 -6.02
N LEU A 196 0.20 5.60 -5.72
CA LEU A 196 0.82 5.74 -4.41
C LEU A 196 0.28 7.02 -3.77
N VAL A 197 -0.50 6.87 -2.70
CA VAL A 197 -1.10 7.98 -1.96
C VAL A 197 -0.52 8.02 -0.56
N VAL A 198 -0.02 9.19 -0.15
CA VAL A 198 0.55 9.39 1.19
C VAL A 198 0.05 10.70 1.77
N GLU A 199 -0.72 10.64 2.86
CA GLU A 199 -1.34 11.83 3.44
C GLU A 199 -0.35 12.68 4.26
N GLY A 200 0.52 12.03 5.03
CA GLY A 200 1.47 12.68 5.94
C GLY A 200 2.75 13.17 5.27
N GLY A 201 2.88 13.01 3.96
CA GLY A 201 4.08 13.34 3.18
C GLY A 201 5.01 12.14 2.97
N LEU A 202 5.76 12.21 1.87
CA LEU A 202 6.69 11.18 1.41
C LEU A 202 8.12 11.71 1.53
N ARG A 203 8.96 10.96 2.25
CA ARG A 203 10.40 11.17 2.28
C ARG A 203 11.11 9.98 1.67
N ALA A 204 11.97 10.23 0.69
CA ALA A 204 12.82 9.20 0.10
C ALA A 204 14.24 9.70 -0.05
N GLY A 205 15.23 8.83 0.16
CA GLY A 205 16.60 9.15 -0.24
C GLY A 205 16.63 9.45 -1.74
N LEU A 206 16.23 8.46 -2.54
CA LEU A 206 16.06 8.52 -4.00
C LEU A 206 14.63 8.12 -4.33
N LEU A 207 13.91 8.98 -5.05
CA LEU A 207 12.60 8.68 -5.63
C LEU A 207 12.78 8.49 -7.13
N VAL A 208 12.42 7.31 -7.63
CA VAL A 208 12.30 7.01 -9.06
C VAL A 208 10.82 6.83 -9.36
N ALA A 209 10.20 7.85 -9.97
CA ALA A 209 8.79 7.84 -10.36
C ALA A 209 8.70 7.62 -11.87
N TRP A 210 8.66 6.36 -12.28
CA TRP A 210 8.74 5.96 -13.69
C TRP A 210 7.36 5.58 -14.21
N ASP A 211 6.63 6.57 -14.72
CA ASP A 211 5.27 6.37 -15.23
C ASP A 211 4.34 5.80 -14.14
N HIS A 212 4.33 6.42 -12.95
CA HIS A 212 3.49 6.02 -11.82
C HIS A 212 2.80 7.23 -11.20
N THR A 213 1.51 7.11 -10.90
CA THR A 213 0.74 8.20 -10.30
C THR A 213 1.08 8.34 -8.80
N LEU A 214 1.53 9.54 -8.41
CA LEU A 214 1.96 9.85 -7.05
C LEU A 214 1.14 11.02 -6.47
N HIS A 215 0.48 10.78 -5.34
CA HIS A 215 -0.26 11.80 -4.58
C HIS A 215 0.32 11.93 -3.18
N ALA A 216 1.33 12.80 -3.04
CA ALA A 216 1.98 13.07 -1.76
C ALA A 216 2.66 14.45 -1.79
N GLU A 217 2.81 15.07 -0.61
CA GLU A 217 3.82 16.12 -0.42
C GLU A 217 5.20 15.44 -0.38
N VAL A 218 6.04 15.68 -1.40
CA VAL A 218 7.31 14.97 -1.57
C VAL A 218 8.49 15.77 -1.04
N SER A 219 9.28 15.15 -0.17
CA SER A 219 10.61 15.58 0.26
C SER A 219 11.63 14.50 -0.08
N ALA A 220 12.17 14.54 -1.30
CA ALA A 220 13.16 13.57 -1.76
C ALA A 220 14.57 14.18 -1.81
N GLY A 221 15.60 13.39 -1.50
CA GLY A 221 16.99 13.82 -1.69
C GLY A 221 17.33 13.97 -3.18
N VAL A 222 16.85 13.02 -4.00
CA VAL A 222 16.89 13.04 -5.46
C VAL A 222 15.56 12.53 -5.98
N ARG A 223 15.03 13.15 -7.04
CA ARG A 223 13.85 12.69 -7.78
C ARG A 223 14.21 12.48 -9.24
N LEU A 224 13.94 11.29 -9.75
CA LEU A 224 14.10 10.89 -11.15
C LEU A 224 12.72 10.57 -11.71
N ASP A 225 12.32 11.29 -12.75
CA ASP A 225 11.12 11.03 -13.53
C ASP A 225 11.53 10.52 -14.94
N THR A 226 10.56 10.14 -15.77
CA THR A 226 10.79 9.55 -17.10
C THR A 226 11.54 10.45 -18.08
N ASP A 227 11.65 11.75 -17.79
CA ASP A 227 12.36 12.76 -18.57
C ASP A 227 13.78 13.07 -18.03
N ALA A 228 14.25 12.34 -17.02
CA ALA A 228 15.59 12.50 -16.47
C ALA A 228 16.67 12.33 -17.55
N THR A 229 17.66 13.24 -17.56
CA THR A 229 18.73 13.19 -18.59
C THR A 229 19.72 12.06 -18.30
N PRO A 230 20.41 11.54 -19.34
CA PRO A 230 21.47 10.55 -19.17
C PRO A 230 22.50 10.89 -18.09
N GLU A 231 22.90 12.16 -17.99
CA GLU A 231 23.89 12.61 -17.00
C GLU A 231 23.37 12.46 -15.57
N VAL A 232 22.09 12.78 -15.35
CA VAL A 232 21.43 12.64 -14.04
C VAL A 232 21.25 11.17 -13.69
N LEU A 233 20.85 10.34 -14.66
CA LEU A 233 20.74 8.89 -14.49
C LEU A 233 22.09 8.29 -14.07
N HIS A 234 23.16 8.57 -14.81
CA HIS A 234 24.50 8.08 -14.48
C HIS A 234 25.05 8.61 -13.15
N ALA A 235 24.63 9.80 -12.71
CA ALA A 235 25.09 10.37 -11.45
C ALA A 235 24.46 9.70 -10.21
N HIS A 236 23.30 9.05 -10.36
CA HIS A 236 22.51 8.57 -9.23
C HIS A 236 22.16 7.08 -9.29
N LEU A 237 22.28 6.44 -10.44
CA LEU A 237 21.95 5.04 -10.66
C LEU A 237 23.18 4.24 -11.03
N ARG A 238 23.18 2.96 -10.64
CA ARG A 238 24.19 2.00 -11.08
C ARG A 238 24.15 1.84 -12.60
N ALA A 239 25.32 1.61 -13.21
CA ALA A 239 25.42 1.45 -14.66
C ALA A 239 24.73 0.17 -15.19
N ASP A 240 24.58 -0.86 -14.36
CA ASP A 240 23.97 -2.15 -14.75
C ASP A 240 22.44 -2.13 -14.83
N ILE A 241 21.80 -1.03 -14.42
CA ILE A 241 20.35 -0.78 -14.58
C ILE A 241 20.05 0.33 -15.59
N LEU A 242 21.04 0.71 -16.40
CA LEU A 242 20.89 1.67 -17.47
C LEU A 242 21.02 0.95 -18.81
N THR A 243 20.14 1.29 -19.74
CA THR A 243 20.14 0.75 -21.11
C THR A 243 20.23 1.89 -22.12
N GLY A 244 20.69 1.57 -23.33
CA GLY A 244 20.92 2.57 -24.39
C GLY A 244 22.31 3.20 -24.34
N GLU A 245 22.59 4.10 -25.28
CA GLU A 245 23.88 4.79 -25.40
C GLU A 245 23.71 6.29 -25.65
N GLY A 246 24.66 7.09 -25.17
CA GLY A 246 24.70 8.53 -25.40
C GLY A 246 23.44 9.25 -24.92
N ARG A 247 22.69 9.83 -25.86
CA ARG A 247 21.46 10.58 -25.56
C ARG A 247 20.21 9.70 -25.38
N ALA A 248 20.32 8.40 -25.65
CA ALA A 248 19.22 7.44 -25.54
C ALA A 248 19.30 6.59 -24.26
N VAL A 249 20.16 6.95 -23.30
CA VAL A 249 20.26 6.24 -22.03
C VAL A 249 18.94 6.39 -21.26
N THR A 250 18.40 5.27 -20.81
CA THR A 250 17.18 5.18 -20.01
C THR A 250 17.36 4.19 -18.87
N LEU A 251 16.50 4.27 -17.86
CA LEU A 251 16.39 3.28 -16.81
C LEU A 251 15.84 1.95 -17.37
N ASP A 252 16.52 0.85 -17.07
CA ASP A 252 15.98 -0.51 -17.14
C ASP A 252 15.22 -0.80 -15.84
N VAL A 253 13.91 -0.58 -15.88
CA VAL A 253 13.06 -0.65 -14.69
C VAL A 253 12.94 -2.08 -14.17
N GLU A 254 12.98 -3.07 -15.06
CA GLU A 254 12.95 -4.50 -14.70
C GLU A 254 14.24 -4.89 -13.97
N ALA A 255 15.40 -4.42 -14.45
CA ALA A 255 16.67 -4.64 -13.77
C ALA A 255 16.69 -3.97 -12.39
N ALA A 256 16.14 -2.75 -12.27
CA ALA A 256 16.02 -2.04 -11.01
C ALA A 256 15.09 -2.74 -10.00
N ASP A 257 13.90 -3.16 -10.43
CA ASP A 257 13.00 -3.99 -9.62
C ASP A 257 13.70 -5.29 -9.19
N GLY A 258 14.43 -5.94 -10.09
CA GLY A 258 15.24 -7.11 -9.79
C GLY A 258 16.30 -6.90 -8.69
N LEU A 259 16.89 -5.70 -8.61
CA LEU A 259 17.80 -5.33 -7.51
C LEU A 259 17.05 -5.12 -6.20
N LEU A 260 15.94 -4.36 -6.21
CA LEU A 260 15.15 -4.09 -5.01
C LEU A 260 14.57 -5.38 -4.42
N ARG A 261 14.20 -6.36 -5.25
CA ARG A 261 13.78 -7.70 -4.83
C ARG A 261 14.86 -8.50 -4.11
N ARG A 262 16.14 -8.19 -4.35
CA ARG A 262 17.29 -8.74 -3.64
C ARG A 262 17.71 -7.85 -2.45
N ASP A 263 16.91 -6.84 -2.14
CA ASP A 263 17.20 -5.81 -1.15
C ASP A 263 18.53 -5.06 -1.42
N GLU A 264 18.84 -4.84 -2.70
CA GLU A 264 20.01 -4.09 -3.13
C GLU A 264 19.68 -2.62 -3.45
N SER A 265 20.63 -1.72 -3.23
CA SER A 265 20.48 -0.31 -3.61
C SER A 265 20.57 -0.12 -5.13
N LEU A 266 19.79 0.84 -5.65
CA LEU A 266 19.90 1.31 -7.03
C LEU A 266 21.02 2.35 -7.21
N ARG A 267 21.55 2.89 -6.11
CA ARG A 267 22.56 3.93 -6.14
C ARG A 267 23.93 3.38 -6.53
N GLY A 268 24.60 4.08 -7.45
CA GLY A 268 25.99 3.84 -7.85
C GLY A 268 26.99 4.61 -7.02
#